data_AF-A0A959HSB6-F1
#
_entry.id   AF-A0A959HSB6-F1
#
_cell.length_a   1.000
_cell.length_b   1.000
_cell.length_c   1.000
_cell.angle_alpha   90.00
_cell.angle_beta   90.00
_cell.angle_gamma   90.00
#
_symmetry.space_group_name_H-M   'P 1'
#
loop_
_entity.id
_entity.type
_entity.pdbx_description
1 polymer ?
#
loop_
_entity_poly.entity_id
_entity_poly.type
_entity_poly.pdbx_seq_one_letter_code
_entity_poly.pdbx_strand_id
1 'polypeptide(L)'
;MKFEIKGNLVDLERRSIYPASITIDDAHIVQIEPIDAKVDGYILPGFVDAHVHIESSLVVPSEFARMAVIHGTVATISDPHEIANVCGIEGVQFMLDNAEGVPFYFNFGAPSCVPATHHETSGADLDASALKPLLENPKIKYLAEMMNFPGVINRDPTVMDKIALAHKLGKKIDGHAPGLTGDNAIKYFETGITTDHECFMLNEALEKLALGVHILIREGSAARNFDTLIPTLAQYPKQIMFCSDDKHPDSLQIGHINQLVSRAVKGGYNLFDTLRAACINPIMHYNLDHGQLRQGDPADFIVVNDLRDFEVAKTYIRGELVAQEGKSNIRRRPIGSINQFNIEPISINSLKDELNGLVPVIECLDGQLITNHLQVDAAQCTPSNDILKIVVLNRYAAAKPAIGRIKNFGLKRGALASTVAHDSHNIIAVGVDDDSITDVINALVACQGGLAATDGNEMEILPLPIAGLMSNQDVWEVSSDYASLDQMAKDSLGSTLRSPFMSLSFMALPVIPHLKMTDLGVFDVDKFDFIQS
;
A
#
# COMPACT_ATOMS: atom_id res chain seq x y z
N MET A 1 -30.97 0.27 -15.35
CA MET A 1 -31.22 1.29 -16.39
C MET A 1 -30.71 0.74 -17.70
N LYS A 2 -31.50 0.76 -18.77
CA LYS A 2 -31.06 0.29 -20.08
C LYS A 2 -30.41 1.43 -20.85
N PHE A 3 -29.20 1.23 -21.36
CA PHE A 3 -28.52 2.19 -22.23
C PHE A 3 -27.60 1.50 -23.23
N GLU A 4 -27.19 2.26 -24.25
CA GLU A 4 -26.28 1.81 -25.30
C GLU A 4 -25.06 2.72 -25.29
N ILE A 5 -23.86 2.15 -25.45
CA ILE A 5 -22.62 2.90 -25.64
C ILE A 5 -21.89 2.39 -26.89
N LYS A 6 -21.28 3.31 -27.64
CA LYS A 6 -20.55 3.03 -28.88
C LYS A 6 -19.12 3.51 -28.74
N GLY A 7 -18.17 2.73 -29.25
CA GLY A 7 -16.74 3.05 -29.20
C GLY A 7 -15.91 1.97 -29.86
N ASN A 8 -14.60 2.19 -29.97
CA ASN A 8 -13.69 1.17 -30.49
C ASN A 8 -13.43 0.14 -29.38
N LEU A 9 -14.10 -1.01 -29.45
CA LEU A 9 -13.94 -2.08 -28.47
C LEU A 9 -12.55 -2.69 -28.59
N VAL A 10 -11.81 -2.71 -27.48
CA VAL A 10 -10.54 -3.42 -27.33
C VAL A 10 -10.84 -4.82 -26.79
N ASP A 11 -11.04 -5.76 -27.72
CA ASP A 11 -11.37 -7.15 -27.40
C ASP A 11 -10.09 -7.90 -27.03
N LEU A 12 -9.84 -8.06 -25.71
CA LEU A 12 -8.63 -8.70 -25.19
C LEU A 12 -8.56 -10.20 -25.47
N GLU A 13 -9.70 -10.87 -25.63
CA GLU A 13 -9.76 -12.30 -25.94
C GLU A 13 -9.42 -12.54 -27.41
N ARG A 14 -10.02 -11.76 -28.32
CA ARG A 14 -9.72 -11.83 -29.76
C ARG A 14 -8.44 -11.13 -30.15
N ARG A 15 -7.86 -10.31 -29.26
CA ARG A 15 -6.72 -9.43 -29.52
C ARG A 15 -6.95 -8.56 -30.76
N SER A 16 -8.10 -7.90 -30.81
CA SER A 16 -8.53 -7.06 -31.93
C SER A 16 -9.22 -5.78 -31.45
N ILE A 17 -9.24 -4.76 -32.31
CA ILE A 17 -9.92 -3.50 -32.05
C ILE A 17 -10.90 -3.25 -33.19
N TYR A 18 -12.17 -3.01 -32.86
CA TYR A 18 -13.21 -2.75 -33.85
C TYR A 18 -14.32 -1.85 -33.28
N PRO A 19 -14.98 -1.03 -34.11
CA PRO A 19 -16.15 -0.27 -33.69
C PRO A 19 -17.27 -1.23 -33.25
N ALA A 20 -17.81 -1.01 -32.06
CA ALA A 20 -18.90 -1.81 -31.53
C ALA A 20 -19.94 -0.95 -30.80
N SER A 21 -21.16 -1.48 -30.73
CA SER A 21 -22.19 -1.06 -29.81
C SER A 21 -22.31 -2.07 -28.67
N ILE A 22 -22.33 -1.58 -27.44
CA ILE A 22 -22.53 -2.37 -26.22
C ILE A 22 -23.85 -1.94 -25.61
N THR A 23 -24.78 -2.89 -25.48
CA THR A 23 -26.06 -2.66 -24.79
C THR A 23 -25.95 -3.17 -23.36
N ILE A 24 -26.27 -2.29 -22.42
CA ILE A 24 -26.32 -2.57 -20.98
C ILE A 24 -27.79 -2.60 -20.58
N ASP A 25 -28.19 -3.65 -19.87
CA ASP A 25 -29.50 -3.74 -19.23
C ASP A 25 -29.35 -4.39 -17.85
N ASP A 26 -30.09 -3.87 -16.88
CA ASP A 26 -30.05 -4.34 -15.49
C ASP A 26 -28.63 -4.63 -14.93
N ALA A 27 -27.72 -3.65 -15.06
CA ALA A 27 -26.32 -3.71 -14.63
C ALA A 27 -25.39 -4.68 -15.39
N HIS A 28 -25.88 -5.38 -16.42
CA HIS A 28 -25.12 -6.38 -17.16
C HIS A 28 -24.98 -6.01 -18.64
N ILE A 29 -23.92 -6.52 -19.27
CA ILE A 29 -23.71 -6.42 -20.71
C ILE A 29 -24.59 -7.47 -21.39
N VAL A 30 -25.70 -7.06 -22.00
CA VAL A 30 -26.61 -8.01 -22.65
C VAL A 30 -26.20 -8.33 -24.08
N GLN A 31 -25.45 -7.44 -24.74
CA GLN A 31 -25.12 -7.58 -26.15
C GLN A 31 -23.90 -6.72 -26.52
N ILE A 32 -23.01 -7.29 -27.34
CA ILE A 32 -21.87 -6.61 -27.97
C ILE A 32 -21.97 -6.86 -29.48
N GLU A 33 -22.17 -5.82 -30.28
CA GLU A 33 -22.32 -5.92 -31.74
C GLU A 33 -21.28 -5.08 -32.46
N PRO A 34 -20.49 -5.66 -33.38
CA PRO A 34 -19.72 -4.88 -34.34
C PRO A 34 -20.63 -3.97 -35.17
N ILE A 35 -20.23 -2.73 -35.38
CA ILE A 35 -20.98 -1.75 -36.17
C ILE A 35 -20.14 -1.19 -37.31
N ASP A 36 -20.77 -0.84 -38.43
CA ASP A 36 -20.11 -0.16 -39.54
C ASP A 36 -20.28 1.37 -39.39
N ALA A 37 -19.60 1.93 -38.39
CA ALA A 37 -19.64 3.37 -38.10
C ALA A 37 -18.30 3.85 -37.53
N LYS A 38 -17.93 5.09 -37.86
CA LYS A 38 -16.83 5.78 -37.19
C LYS A 38 -17.27 6.19 -35.80
N VAL A 39 -16.50 5.79 -34.79
CA VAL A 39 -16.74 6.09 -33.38
C VAL A 39 -15.46 6.60 -32.73
N ASP A 40 -15.62 7.47 -31.73
CA ASP A 40 -14.51 8.04 -30.97
C ASP A 40 -14.27 7.24 -29.68
N GLY A 41 -13.06 7.34 -29.15
CA GLY A 41 -12.65 6.66 -27.91
C GLY A 41 -12.55 5.15 -28.04
N TYR A 42 -12.03 4.53 -26.99
CA TYR A 42 -11.81 3.10 -26.89
C TYR A 42 -12.48 2.53 -25.65
N ILE A 43 -13.23 1.44 -25.80
CA ILE A 43 -13.88 0.75 -24.70
C ILE A 43 -13.05 -0.49 -24.36
N LEU A 44 -12.64 -0.63 -23.11
CA LEU A 44 -11.89 -1.79 -22.63
C LEU A 44 -12.33 -2.19 -21.21
N PRO A 45 -12.00 -3.41 -20.75
CA PRO A 45 -12.19 -3.79 -19.35
C PRO A 45 -11.59 -2.77 -18.40
N GLY A 46 -12.22 -2.57 -17.23
CA GLY A 46 -11.65 -1.72 -16.19
C GLY A 46 -10.31 -2.28 -15.67
N PHE A 47 -9.47 -1.40 -15.13
CA PHE A 47 -8.21 -1.83 -14.53
C PHE A 47 -8.45 -2.47 -13.16
N VAL A 48 -7.63 -3.46 -12.82
CA VAL A 48 -7.59 -4.10 -11.52
C VAL A 48 -6.21 -3.85 -10.92
N ASP A 49 -6.16 -3.25 -9.74
CA ASP A 49 -4.93 -3.21 -8.96
C ASP A 49 -4.72 -4.57 -8.28
N ALA A 50 -3.62 -5.24 -8.61
CA ALA A 50 -3.37 -6.61 -8.19
C ALA A 50 -2.86 -6.75 -6.76
N HIS A 51 -2.46 -5.66 -6.08
CA HIS A 51 -2.08 -5.64 -4.67
C HIS A 51 -1.98 -4.19 -4.17
N VAL A 52 -2.75 -3.85 -3.14
CA VAL A 52 -2.76 -2.49 -2.57
C VAL A 52 -3.12 -2.50 -1.09
N HIS A 53 -2.52 -1.57 -0.36
CA HIS A 53 -2.93 -1.19 0.99
C HIS A 53 -3.77 0.09 0.89
N ILE A 54 -5.07 -0.01 1.15
CA ILE A 54 -5.97 1.15 1.02
C ILE A 54 -5.59 2.20 2.05
N GLU A 55 -5.17 1.76 3.23
CA GLU A 55 -4.71 2.57 4.35
C GLU A 55 -3.57 3.51 3.97
N SER A 56 -2.67 3.09 3.07
CA SER A 56 -1.57 3.89 2.56
C SER A 56 -2.03 5.09 1.73
N SER A 57 -3.29 5.14 1.28
CA SER A 57 -3.88 6.35 0.69
C SER A 57 -4.36 7.38 1.72
N LEU A 58 -4.19 7.08 3.01
CA LEU A 58 -4.62 7.91 4.14
C LEU A 58 -6.13 8.17 4.18
N VAL A 59 -6.93 7.41 3.43
CA VAL A 59 -8.39 7.52 3.39
C VAL A 59 -9.06 6.15 3.42
N VAL A 60 -10.31 6.14 3.89
CA VAL A 60 -11.12 4.91 3.91
C VAL A 60 -11.46 4.39 2.51
N PRO A 61 -11.84 3.09 2.35
CA PRO A 61 -12.16 2.49 1.05
C PRO A 61 -13.10 3.31 0.16
N SER A 62 -14.18 3.85 0.71
CA SER A 62 -15.15 4.65 -0.05
C SER A 62 -14.56 5.93 -0.67
N GLU A 63 -13.59 6.55 -0.01
CA GLU A 63 -12.88 7.72 -0.51
C GLU A 63 -11.73 7.33 -1.46
N PHE A 64 -11.02 6.24 -1.18
CA PHE A 64 -10.08 5.65 -2.15
C PHE A 64 -10.77 5.35 -3.48
N ALA A 65 -11.94 4.71 -3.45
CA ALA A 65 -12.73 4.39 -4.64
C ALA A 65 -13.01 5.65 -5.46
N ARG A 66 -13.38 6.77 -4.83
CA ARG A 66 -13.67 8.04 -5.52
C ARG A 66 -12.49 8.53 -6.34
N MET A 67 -11.27 8.40 -5.82
CA MET A 67 -10.04 8.78 -6.51
C MET A 67 -9.66 7.73 -7.57
N ALA A 68 -9.67 6.44 -7.24
CA ALA A 68 -9.25 5.37 -8.15
C ALA A 68 -10.09 5.28 -9.44
N VAL A 69 -11.42 5.49 -9.36
CA VAL A 69 -12.30 5.37 -10.53
C VAL A 69 -12.06 6.42 -11.60
N ILE A 70 -11.51 7.59 -11.27
CA ILE A 70 -11.20 8.62 -12.28
C ILE A 70 -10.02 8.20 -13.17
N HIS A 71 -9.24 7.21 -12.71
CA HIS A 71 -8.13 6.60 -13.42
C HIS A 71 -8.50 5.25 -14.05
N GLY A 72 -9.79 4.89 -14.03
CA GLY A 72 -10.30 3.70 -14.71
C GLY A 72 -10.10 2.38 -13.96
N THR A 73 -9.67 2.43 -12.70
CA THR A 73 -9.65 1.25 -11.84
C THR A 73 -11.06 0.96 -11.35
N VAL A 74 -11.46 -0.31 -11.44
CA VAL A 74 -12.79 -0.77 -11.03
C VAL A 74 -12.74 -1.76 -9.86
N ALA A 75 -11.58 -2.37 -9.63
CA ALA A 75 -11.36 -3.33 -8.57
C ALA A 75 -9.93 -3.27 -8.02
N THR A 76 -9.78 -3.74 -6.78
CA THR A 76 -8.48 -3.97 -6.13
C THR A 76 -8.44 -5.36 -5.51
N ILE A 77 -7.24 -5.90 -5.39
CA ILE A 77 -6.86 -6.95 -4.45
C ILE A 77 -6.22 -6.23 -3.26
N SER A 78 -6.90 -6.23 -2.12
CA SER A 78 -6.56 -5.35 -1.00
C SER A 78 -6.19 -6.12 0.25
N ASP A 79 -5.01 -5.85 0.80
CA ASP A 79 -4.59 -6.39 2.09
C ASP A 79 -4.81 -5.35 3.19
N PRO A 80 -5.78 -5.56 4.10
CA PRO A 80 -6.07 -4.64 5.19
C PRO A 80 -5.18 -4.91 6.42
N HIS A 81 -3.91 -5.28 6.22
CA HIS A 81 -3.03 -5.67 7.32
C HIS A 81 -2.69 -4.50 8.25
N GLU A 82 -2.73 -3.27 7.74
CA GLU A 82 -2.39 -2.07 8.50
C GLU A 82 -3.43 -1.86 9.60
N ILE A 83 -4.71 -1.75 9.24
CA ILE A 83 -5.78 -1.60 10.24
C ILE A 83 -5.93 -2.86 11.10
N ALA A 84 -5.54 -4.04 10.61
CA ALA A 84 -5.55 -5.26 11.40
C ALA A 84 -4.46 -5.25 12.49
N ASN A 85 -3.28 -4.71 12.22
CA ASN A 85 -2.26 -4.49 13.26
C ASN A 85 -2.73 -3.55 14.36
N VAL A 86 -3.61 -2.59 14.04
CA VAL A 86 -4.17 -1.65 15.03
C VAL A 86 -5.36 -2.22 15.79
N CYS A 87 -6.37 -2.71 15.05
CA CYS A 87 -7.71 -3.00 15.56
C CYS A 87 -8.12 -4.47 15.38
N GLY A 88 -7.22 -5.34 14.90
CA GLY A 88 -7.50 -6.75 14.67
C GLY A 88 -8.65 -6.98 13.68
N ILE A 89 -9.45 -8.01 13.97
CA ILE A 89 -10.60 -8.39 13.12
C ILE A 89 -11.66 -7.29 13.04
N GLU A 90 -11.83 -6.47 14.08
CA GLU A 90 -12.78 -5.33 14.05
C GLU A 90 -12.34 -4.27 13.02
N GLY A 91 -11.04 -4.06 12.87
CA GLY A 91 -10.46 -3.21 11.82
C GLY A 91 -10.78 -3.73 10.42
N VAL A 92 -10.57 -5.04 10.20
CA VAL A 92 -10.91 -5.67 8.90
C VAL A 92 -12.41 -5.59 8.62
N GLN A 93 -13.26 -5.77 9.64
CA GLN A 93 -14.70 -5.64 9.48
C GLN A 93 -15.11 -4.20 9.12
N PHE A 94 -14.47 -3.18 9.71
CA PHE A 94 -14.67 -1.79 9.33
C PHE A 94 -14.38 -1.56 7.83
N MET A 95 -13.29 -2.13 7.30
CA MET A 95 -12.93 -2.01 5.88
C MET A 95 -13.99 -2.64 4.98
N LEU A 96 -14.47 -3.84 5.33
CA LEU A 96 -15.55 -4.53 4.63
C LEU A 96 -16.84 -3.70 4.60
N ASP A 97 -17.26 -3.20 5.77
CA ASP A 97 -18.49 -2.43 5.91
C ASP A 97 -18.42 -1.10 5.14
N ASN A 98 -17.26 -0.44 5.15
CA ASN A 98 -17.05 0.81 4.40
C ASN A 98 -17.08 0.57 2.89
N ALA A 99 -16.40 -0.49 2.42
CA ALA A 99 -16.33 -0.87 1.02
C ALA A 99 -17.71 -1.23 0.43
N GLU A 100 -18.58 -1.90 1.20
CA GLU A 100 -19.96 -2.22 0.78
C GLU A 100 -20.83 -0.98 0.49
N GLY A 101 -20.40 0.19 0.98
CA GLY A 101 -21.05 1.47 0.73
C GLY A 101 -20.87 2.01 -0.68
N VAL A 102 -20.00 1.46 -1.52
CA VAL A 102 -19.66 2.04 -2.83
C VAL A 102 -19.72 1.01 -3.96
N PRO A 103 -19.83 1.43 -5.24
CA PRO A 103 -19.91 0.49 -6.35
C PRO A 103 -18.61 -0.28 -6.60
N PHE A 104 -17.46 0.27 -6.19
CA PHE A 104 -16.12 -0.28 -6.42
C PHE A 104 -15.91 -1.67 -5.78
N TYR A 105 -15.16 -2.53 -6.45
CA TYR A 105 -14.90 -3.89 -5.99
C TYR A 105 -13.60 -3.98 -5.18
N PHE A 106 -13.73 -4.03 -3.85
CA PHE A 106 -12.62 -4.35 -2.96
C PHE A 106 -12.58 -5.85 -2.70
N ASN A 107 -11.54 -6.54 -3.19
CA ASN A 107 -11.33 -7.95 -2.92
C ASN A 107 -10.34 -8.09 -1.77
N PHE A 108 -10.85 -8.13 -0.55
CA PHE A 108 -10.01 -8.16 0.65
C PHE A 108 -9.36 -9.54 0.88
N GLY A 109 -8.11 -9.52 1.34
CA GLY A 109 -7.39 -10.65 1.88
C GLY A 109 -7.55 -10.76 3.40
N ALA A 110 -7.22 -11.93 3.96
CA ALA A 110 -7.02 -12.08 5.39
C ALA A 110 -5.56 -11.72 5.74
N PRO A 111 -5.31 -10.74 6.63
CA PRO A 111 -3.96 -10.35 7.03
C PRO A 111 -3.18 -11.53 7.62
N SER A 112 -2.00 -11.81 7.08
CA SER A 112 -1.25 -13.03 7.36
C SER A 112 -0.29 -12.88 8.57
N CYS A 113 0.26 -11.68 8.78
CA CYS A 113 1.39 -11.39 9.66
C CYS A 113 1.04 -10.22 10.59
N VAL A 114 0.10 -10.47 11.51
CA VAL A 114 -0.27 -9.52 12.56
C VAL A 114 0.05 -10.15 13.93
N PRO A 115 1.05 -9.64 14.67
CA PRO A 115 2.06 -8.69 14.22
C PRO A 115 3.02 -9.29 13.18
N ALA A 116 3.77 -8.43 12.48
CA ALA A 116 4.84 -8.85 11.58
C ALA A 116 5.97 -9.56 12.34
N THR A 117 6.26 -9.12 13.57
CA THR A 117 7.27 -9.72 14.45
C THR A 117 6.91 -9.54 15.93
N HIS A 118 7.52 -10.35 16.81
CA HIS A 118 7.37 -10.23 18.27
C HIS A 118 8.36 -9.23 18.90
N HIS A 119 9.16 -8.54 18.10
CA HIS A 119 10.14 -7.53 18.53
C HIS A 119 9.57 -6.09 18.53
N GLU A 120 8.25 -5.97 18.57
CA GLU A 120 7.50 -4.72 18.65
C GLU A 120 6.13 -4.99 19.26
N THR A 121 5.43 -3.93 19.67
CA THR A 121 4.07 -4.02 20.20
C THR A 121 3.04 -3.53 19.18
N SER A 122 2.16 -4.43 18.74
CA SER A 122 0.97 -4.13 17.92
C SER A 122 -0.30 -4.06 18.77
N GLY A 123 -1.40 -3.58 18.16
CA GLY A 123 -2.72 -3.55 18.78
C GLY A 123 -3.46 -4.90 18.72
N ALA A 124 -2.99 -5.85 17.92
CA ALA A 124 -3.59 -7.17 17.76
C ALA A 124 -2.57 -8.27 17.45
N ASP A 125 -2.96 -9.52 17.73
CA ASP A 125 -2.26 -10.76 17.36
C ASP A 125 -3.29 -11.69 16.70
N LEU A 126 -3.03 -12.09 15.45
CA LEU A 126 -3.92 -12.92 14.65
C LEU A 126 -3.25 -14.24 14.31
N ASP A 127 -3.53 -15.26 15.11
CA ASP A 127 -3.17 -16.66 14.81
C ASP A 127 -4.15 -17.31 13.80
N ALA A 128 -3.89 -18.58 13.44
CA ALA A 128 -4.76 -19.31 12.53
C ALA A 128 -6.20 -19.45 13.06
N SER A 129 -6.40 -19.50 14.38
CA SER A 129 -7.74 -19.61 14.98
C SER A 129 -8.52 -18.30 14.82
N ALA A 130 -7.85 -17.15 15.00
CA ALA A 130 -8.41 -15.82 14.82
C ALA A 130 -8.72 -15.51 13.35
N LEU A 131 -7.90 -16.02 12.40
CA LEU A 131 -8.11 -15.84 10.96
C LEU A 131 -9.20 -16.76 10.38
N LYS A 132 -9.54 -17.86 11.05
CA LYS A 132 -10.50 -18.85 10.51
C LYS A 132 -11.87 -18.25 10.17
N PRO A 133 -12.54 -17.46 11.05
CA PRO A 133 -13.81 -16.83 10.70
C PRO A 133 -13.68 -15.88 9.50
N LEU A 134 -12.55 -15.19 9.38
CA LEU A 134 -12.29 -14.26 8.30
C LEU A 134 -12.12 -15.01 6.96
N LEU A 135 -11.31 -16.07 6.92
CA LEU A 135 -11.13 -16.88 5.72
C LEU A 135 -12.40 -17.66 5.32
N GLU A 136 -13.27 -18.01 6.28
CA GLU A 136 -14.58 -18.62 5.98
C GLU A 136 -15.58 -17.61 5.37
N ASN A 137 -15.35 -16.30 5.53
CA ASN A 137 -16.18 -15.26 4.92
C ASN A 137 -15.98 -15.23 3.39
N PRO A 138 -17.04 -15.36 2.56
CA PRO A 138 -16.93 -15.34 1.11
C PRO A 138 -16.48 -13.99 0.51
N LYS A 139 -16.53 -12.90 1.30
CA LYS A 139 -16.00 -11.58 0.92
C LYS A 139 -14.47 -11.53 0.99
N ILE A 140 -13.86 -12.42 1.77
CA ILE A 140 -12.40 -12.54 1.88
C ILE A 140 -11.93 -13.55 0.83
N LYS A 141 -11.07 -13.12 -0.10
CA LYS A 141 -10.75 -13.91 -1.32
C LYS A 141 -9.50 -14.77 -1.18
N TYR A 142 -8.56 -14.38 -0.33
CA TYR A 142 -7.23 -14.98 -0.23
C TYR A 142 -6.65 -14.78 1.19
N LEU A 143 -5.55 -15.49 1.49
CA LEU A 143 -4.66 -15.14 2.58
C LEU A 143 -3.65 -14.12 2.03
N ALA A 144 -3.57 -12.96 2.67
CA ALA A 144 -2.75 -11.87 2.20
C ALA A 144 -1.25 -12.14 2.35
N GLU A 145 -0.43 -11.16 2.01
CA GLU A 145 0.98 -11.34 1.71
C GLU A 145 1.76 -12.01 2.85
N MET A 146 2.41 -13.14 2.61
CA MET A 146 3.14 -13.85 3.67
C MET A 146 4.55 -13.27 3.86
N MET A 147 4.65 -12.12 4.51
CA MET A 147 5.92 -11.40 4.77
C MET A 147 6.87 -12.15 5.71
N ASN A 148 6.35 -13.03 6.59
CA ASN A 148 7.18 -13.90 7.43
C ASN A 148 7.74 -15.09 6.61
N PHE A 149 8.44 -14.79 5.52
CA PHE A 149 9.15 -15.77 4.70
C PHE A 149 10.21 -16.56 5.49
N PRO A 150 10.92 -16.01 6.52
CA PRO A 150 11.80 -16.83 7.36
C PRO A 150 11.02 -17.93 8.10
N GLY A 151 9.83 -17.62 8.61
CA GLY A 151 8.93 -18.57 9.24
C GLY A 151 8.49 -19.68 8.28
N VAL A 152 8.19 -19.34 7.02
CA VAL A 152 7.86 -20.35 5.99
C VAL A 152 9.05 -21.27 5.70
N ILE A 153 10.24 -20.70 5.45
CA ILE A 153 11.46 -21.46 5.12
C ILE A 153 11.84 -22.41 6.25
N ASN A 154 11.69 -21.96 7.50
CA ASN A 154 12.01 -22.74 8.69
C ASN A 154 10.83 -23.58 9.21
N ARG A 155 9.68 -23.52 8.53
CA ARG A 155 8.43 -24.22 8.88
C ARG A 155 7.95 -23.94 10.31
N ASP A 156 7.98 -22.66 10.68
CA ASP A 156 7.39 -22.20 11.94
C ASP A 156 5.93 -22.70 12.08
N PRO A 157 5.55 -23.36 13.18
CA PRO A 157 4.23 -23.94 13.32
C PRO A 157 3.08 -22.93 13.15
N THR A 158 3.21 -21.73 13.70
CA THR A 158 2.16 -20.70 13.64
C THR A 158 1.96 -20.21 12.22
N VAL A 159 3.05 -19.97 11.48
CA VAL A 159 3.00 -19.58 10.06
C VAL A 159 2.41 -20.72 9.20
N MET A 160 2.87 -21.95 9.42
CA MET A 160 2.42 -23.11 8.65
C MET A 160 0.94 -23.44 8.92
N ASP A 161 0.43 -23.20 10.12
CA ASP A 161 -0.99 -23.39 10.45
C ASP A 161 -1.89 -22.41 9.67
N LYS A 162 -1.47 -21.16 9.49
CA LYS A 162 -2.18 -20.17 8.65
C LYS A 162 -2.22 -20.61 7.18
N ILE A 163 -1.08 -21.05 6.65
CA ILE A 163 -0.97 -21.57 5.27
C ILE A 163 -1.85 -22.82 5.09
N ALA A 164 -1.79 -23.76 6.04
CA ALA A 164 -2.61 -24.98 5.99
C ALA A 164 -4.12 -24.68 6.05
N LEU A 165 -4.52 -23.67 6.84
CA LEU A 165 -5.90 -23.21 6.90
C LEU A 165 -6.38 -22.61 5.58
N ALA A 166 -5.57 -21.76 4.94
CA ALA A 166 -5.87 -21.20 3.63
C ALA A 166 -6.08 -22.29 2.57
N HIS A 167 -5.18 -23.28 2.53
CA HIS A 167 -5.31 -24.45 1.65
C HIS A 167 -6.58 -25.26 1.91
N LYS A 168 -6.88 -25.53 3.19
CA LYS A 168 -8.08 -26.26 3.59
C LYS A 168 -9.36 -25.57 3.11
N LEU A 169 -9.37 -24.24 3.05
CA LEU A 169 -10.49 -23.42 2.61
C LEU A 169 -10.44 -23.07 1.11
N GLY A 170 -9.45 -23.60 0.37
CA GLY A 170 -9.28 -23.37 -1.07
C GLY A 170 -8.92 -21.93 -1.43
N LYS A 171 -8.30 -21.19 -0.51
CA LYS A 171 -7.89 -19.79 -0.69
C LYS A 171 -6.53 -19.72 -1.37
N LYS A 172 -6.34 -18.70 -2.22
CA LYS A 172 -5.02 -18.30 -2.71
C LYS A 172 -4.20 -17.72 -1.56
N ILE A 173 -2.88 -17.72 -1.72
CA ILE A 173 -1.95 -17.17 -0.74
C ILE A 173 -0.97 -16.26 -1.48
N ASP A 174 -0.93 -15.01 -1.06
CA ASP A 174 -0.02 -14.03 -1.62
C ASP A 174 1.35 -14.04 -0.94
N GLY A 175 2.37 -13.66 -1.70
CA GLY A 175 3.75 -13.68 -1.24
C GLY A 175 4.34 -12.28 -1.09
N HIS A 176 5.32 -12.20 -0.18
CA HIS A 176 6.17 -11.05 0.08
C HIS A 176 7.55 -11.59 0.41
N ALA A 177 8.45 -11.61 -0.59
CA ALA A 177 9.74 -12.30 -0.45
C ALA A 177 10.90 -11.53 -1.12
N PRO A 178 11.27 -10.34 -0.61
CA PRO A 178 12.30 -9.49 -1.22
C PRO A 178 13.66 -10.19 -1.27
N GLY A 179 14.27 -10.25 -2.46
CA GLY A 179 15.61 -10.81 -2.68
C GLY A 179 15.70 -12.33 -2.56
N LEU A 180 14.58 -13.03 -2.35
CA LEU A 180 14.56 -14.47 -2.12
C LEU A 180 14.82 -15.25 -3.42
N THR A 181 15.91 -16.00 -3.47
CA THR A 181 16.36 -16.78 -4.64
C THR A 181 16.78 -18.21 -4.27
N GLY A 182 17.03 -19.05 -5.27
CA GLY A 182 17.56 -20.42 -5.09
C GLY A 182 16.68 -21.33 -4.22
N ASP A 183 17.33 -22.19 -3.42
CA ASP A 183 16.66 -23.20 -2.58
C ASP A 183 15.65 -22.59 -1.60
N ASN A 184 15.90 -21.37 -1.11
CA ASN A 184 14.99 -20.71 -0.19
C ASN A 184 13.73 -20.21 -0.90
N ALA A 185 13.84 -19.70 -2.14
CA ALA A 185 12.68 -19.38 -2.96
C ALA A 185 11.85 -20.62 -3.26
N ILE A 186 12.49 -21.74 -3.60
CA ILE A 186 11.82 -23.03 -3.81
C ILE A 186 11.02 -23.42 -2.56
N LYS A 187 11.66 -23.45 -1.38
CA LYS A 187 10.99 -23.79 -0.11
C LYS A 187 9.79 -22.91 0.18
N TYR A 188 9.88 -21.60 -0.10
CA TYR A 188 8.80 -20.66 0.13
C TYR A 188 7.62 -20.89 -0.82
N PHE A 189 7.85 -20.95 -2.12
CA PHE A 189 6.76 -21.07 -3.09
C PHE A 189 6.17 -22.50 -3.16
N GLU A 190 6.91 -23.54 -2.79
CA GLU A 190 6.40 -24.92 -2.68
C GLU A 190 5.31 -25.07 -1.60
N THR A 191 5.17 -24.12 -0.66
CA THR A 191 4.04 -24.13 0.29
C THR A 191 2.74 -23.62 -0.31
N GLY A 192 2.70 -23.34 -1.62
CA GLY A 192 1.51 -22.92 -2.35
C GLY A 192 1.24 -21.41 -2.29
N ILE A 193 2.27 -20.61 -1.99
CA ILE A 193 2.27 -19.16 -2.18
C ILE A 193 2.45 -18.91 -3.68
N THR A 194 1.62 -18.05 -4.29
CA THR A 194 1.49 -18.01 -5.76
C THR A 194 1.79 -16.67 -6.42
N THR A 195 2.04 -15.63 -5.63
CA THR A 195 2.37 -14.28 -6.11
C THR A 195 3.59 -13.74 -5.38
N ASP A 196 4.19 -12.68 -5.92
CA ASP A 196 5.20 -11.87 -5.26
C ASP A 196 5.25 -10.47 -5.90
N HIS A 197 5.27 -9.42 -5.09
CA HIS A 197 5.39 -8.02 -5.53
C HIS A 197 6.72 -7.38 -5.10
N GLU A 198 7.57 -8.11 -4.39
CA GLU A 198 8.81 -7.60 -3.76
C GLU A 198 10.08 -7.78 -4.59
N CYS A 199 9.97 -8.31 -5.81
CA CYS A 199 11.11 -8.39 -6.72
C CYS A 199 11.71 -7.01 -6.99
N PHE A 200 13.02 -6.87 -6.82
CA PHE A 200 13.73 -5.63 -7.18
C PHE A 200 14.86 -5.87 -8.18
N MET A 201 15.18 -7.13 -8.49
CA MET A 201 16.11 -7.48 -9.57
C MET A 201 15.43 -8.32 -10.65
N LEU A 202 15.86 -8.15 -11.90
CA LEU A 202 15.30 -8.89 -13.04
C LEU A 202 15.55 -10.40 -12.95
N ASN A 203 16.75 -10.82 -12.53
CA ASN A 203 17.08 -12.25 -12.39
C ASN A 203 16.25 -12.93 -11.31
N GLU A 204 16.05 -12.25 -10.18
CA GLU A 204 15.16 -12.70 -9.10
C GLU A 204 13.73 -12.95 -9.64
N ALA A 205 13.16 -11.99 -10.37
CA ALA A 205 11.83 -12.14 -10.96
C ALA A 205 11.77 -13.31 -11.95
N LEU A 206 12.79 -13.49 -12.80
CA LEU A 206 12.85 -14.60 -13.76
C LEU A 206 12.92 -15.98 -13.07
N GLU A 207 13.67 -16.09 -11.96
CA GLU A 207 13.71 -17.31 -11.16
C GLU A 207 12.33 -17.65 -10.57
N LYS A 208 11.67 -16.67 -9.96
CA LYS A 208 10.33 -16.86 -9.38
C LYS A 208 9.27 -17.17 -10.44
N LEU A 209 9.33 -16.52 -11.61
CA LEU A 209 8.47 -16.83 -12.76
C LEU A 209 8.65 -18.27 -13.25
N ALA A 210 9.89 -18.79 -13.26
CA ALA A 210 10.17 -20.17 -13.63
C ALA A 210 9.60 -21.20 -12.64
N LEU A 211 9.36 -20.80 -11.38
CA LEU A 211 8.65 -21.61 -10.37
C LEU A 211 7.11 -21.53 -10.51
N GLY A 212 6.60 -20.75 -11.48
CA GLY A 212 5.15 -20.58 -11.70
C GLY A 212 4.51 -19.48 -10.87
N VAL A 213 5.30 -18.67 -10.16
CA VAL A 213 4.84 -17.51 -9.38
C VAL A 213 4.38 -16.42 -10.34
N HIS A 214 3.34 -15.66 -9.94
CA HIS A 214 2.96 -14.45 -10.64
C HIS A 214 3.72 -13.26 -10.06
N ILE A 215 4.31 -12.43 -10.92
CA ILE A 215 5.02 -11.22 -10.50
C ILE A 215 4.11 -10.01 -10.67
N LEU A 216 3.90 -9.32 -9.57
CA LEU A 216 3.12 -8.10 -9.50
C LEU A 216 4.11 -6.93 -9.57
N ILE A 217 4.17 -6.27 -10.72
CA ILE A 217 5.09 -5.15 -10.94
C ILE A 217 4.48 -3.91 -10.28
N ARG A 218 5.08 -3.51 -9.15
CA ARG A 218 4.65 -2.35 -8.37
C ARG A 218 5.19 -1.01 -8.86
N GLU A 219 4.35 0.01 -8.76
CA GLU A 219 4.75 1.42 -8.86
C GLU A 219 4.00 2.26 -7.81
N GLY A 220 4.53 2.24 -6.59
CA GLY A 220 3.99 2.94 -5.42
C GLY A 220 4.69 4.25 -5.08
N SER A 221 4.32 4.81 -3.93
CA SER A 221 4.96 5.98 -3.32
C SER A 221 6.27 5.60 -2.63
N ALA A 222 6.30 4.41 -2.04
CA ALA A 222 7.43 3.86 -1.29
C ALA A 222 8.52 3.28 -2.21
N ALA A 223 8.12 2.37 -3.10
CA ALA A 223 9.02 1.61 -3.95
C ALA A 223 8.53 1.57 -5.41
N ARG A 224 9.47 1.60 -6.35
CA ARG A 224 9.21 1.66 -7.80
C ARG A 224 10.11 0.69 -8.53
N ASN A 225 9.53 -0.40 -9.05
CA ASN A 225 10.27 -1.49 -9.68
C ASN A 225 9.92 -1.68 -11.16
N PHE A 226 9.07 -0.80 -11.73
CA PHE A 226 8.58 -0.94 -13.09
C PHE A 226 9.70 -1.08 -14.13
N ASP A 227 10.67 -0.17 -14.18
CA ASP A 227 11.71 -0.19 -15.22
C ASP A 227 12.56 -1.46 -15.19
N THR A 228 12.84 -1.98 -13.99
CA THR A 228 13.63 -3.18 -13.81
C THR A 228 12.86 -4.43 -14.23
N LEU A 229 11.56 -4.50 -13.91
CA LEU A 229 10.77 -5.71 -14.05
C LEU A 229 9.93 -5.78 -15.33
N ILE A 230 9.60 -4.66 -15.97
CA ILE A 230 8.76 -4.65 -17.18
C ILE A 230 9.29 -5.52 -18.34
N PRO A 231 10.61 -5.78 -18.51
CA PRO A 231 11.09 -6.74 -19.50
C PRO A 231 10.49 -8.16 -19.36
N THR A 232 10.04 -8.55 -18.16
CA THR A 232 9.41 -9.86 -17.92
C THR A 232 8.08 -10.02 -18.66
N LEU A 233 7.34 -8.92 -18.92
CA LEU A 233 6.04 -8.94 -19.59
C LEU A 233 6.10 -9.58 -20.98
N ALA A 234 7.18 -9.37 -21.73
CA ALA A 234 7.34 -9.92 -23.07
C ALA A 234 7.51 -11.46 -23.07
N GLN A 235 8.06 -12.02 -22.00
CA GLN A 235 8.36 -13.45 -21.88
C GLN A 235 7.25 -14.20 -21.13
N TYR A 236 6.62 -13.55 -20.14
CA TYR A 236 5.66 -14.16 -19.23
C TYR A 236 4.31 -13.40 -19.16
N PRO A 237 3.66 -13.06 -20.28
CA PRO A 237 2.50 -12.16 -20.30
C PRO A 237 1.26 -12.67 -19.54
N LYS A 238 1.24 -13.95 -19.13
CA LYS A 238 0.16 -14.55 -18.32
C LYS A 238 0.45 -14.55 -16.81
N GLN A 239 1.70 -14.29 -16.41
CA GLN A 239 2.14 -14.31 -15.02
C GLN A 239 2.47 -12.90 -14.49
N ILE A 240 2.41 -11.87 -15.34
CA ILE A 240 2.63 -10.49 -14.91
C ILE A 240 1.31 -9.81 -14.58
N MET A 241 1.29 -9.07 -13.47
CA MET A 241 0.22 -8.16 -13.09
C MET A 241 0.81 -6.79 -12.71
N PHE A 242 -0.03 -5.77 -12.62
CA PHE A 242 0.37 -4.44 -12.15
C PHE A 242 -0.29 -4.15 -10.81
N CYS A 243 0.47 -3.54 -9.91
CA CYS A 243 -0.04 -3.14 -8.60
C CYS A 243 0.50 -1.78 -8.16
N SER A 244 -0.16 -1.17 -7.17
CA SER A 244 0.32 0.07 -6.56
C SER A 244 1.02 -0.13 -5.22
N ASP A 245 0.73 -1.21 -4.50
CA ASP A 245 1.28 -1.49 -3.18
C ASP A 245 0.90 -0.34 -2.21
N ASP A 246 1.87 0.43 -1.72
CA ASP A 246 1.62 1.66 -0.98
C ASP A 246 1.46 2.88 -1.88
N LYS A 247 0.31 3.55 -1.81
CA LYS A 247 0.08 4.78 -2.58
C LYS A 247 -0.57 5.91 -1.79
N HIS A 248 0.23 6.91 -1.44
CA HIS A 248 -0.20 8.15 -0.81
C HIS A 248 -1.20 8.94 -1.66
N PRO A 249 -2.05 9.77 -1.04
CA PRO A 249 -3.18 10.43 -1.71
C PRO A 249 -2.75 11.40 -2.82
N ASP A 250 -1.63 12.10 -2.65
CA ASP A 250 -1.05 12.99 -3.67
C ASP A 250 -0.63 12.23 -4.94
N SER A 251 -0.04 11.05 -4.76
CA SER A 251 0.40 10.18 -5.85
C SER A 251 -0.78 9.48 -6.51
N LEU A 252 -1.78 9.05 -5.74
CA LEU A 252 -3.01 8.45 -6.26
C LEU A 252 -3.83 9.46 -7.08
N GLN A 253 -3.82 10.74 -6.70
CA GLN A 253 -4.46 11.82 -7.45
C GLN A 253 -3.90 12.02 -8.86
N ILE A 254 -2.60 11.77 -9.04
CA ILE A 254 -1.90 11.97 -10.32
C ILE A 254 -2.17 10.78 -11.26
N GLY A 255 -2.34 9.58 -10.72
CA GLY A 255 -2.73 8.41 -11.49
C GLY A 255 -2.58 7.09 -10.74
N HIS A 256 -3.05 6.02 -11.35
CA HIS A 256 -3.10 4.69 -10.76
C HIS A 256 -2.55 3.64 -11.75
N ILE A 257 -3.21 2.50 -11.91
CA ILE A 257 -2.81 1.45 -12.85
C ILE A 257 -2.70 1.95 -14.31
N ASN A 258 -3.51 2.95 -14.69
CA ASN A 258 -3.45 3.56 -16.02
C ASN A 258 -2.05 4.10 -16.39
N GLN A 259 -1.28 4.58 -15.41
CA GLN A 259 0.08 5.07 -15.66
C GLN A 259 1.04 3.95 -16.02
N LEU A 260 0.96 2.80 -15.34
CA LEU A 260 1.78 1.62 -15.66
C LEU A 260 1.45 1.11 -17.07
N VAL A 261 0.17 1.07 -17.42
CA VAL A 261 -0.31 0.69 -18.76
C VAL A 261 0.23 1.65 -19.82
N SER A 262 0.08 2.96 -19.62
CA SER A 262 0.59 3.97 -20.54
C SER A 262 2.12 3.88 -20.71
N ARG A 263 2.85 3.73 -19.61
CA ARG A 263 4.31 3.61 -19.61
C ARG A 263 4.77 2.35 -20.35
N ALA A 264 4.12 1.21 -20.13
CA ALA A 264 4.43 -0.03 -20.85
C ALA A 264 4.23 0.12 -22.36
N VAL A 265 3.07 0.63 -22.80
CA VAL A 265 2.81 0.80 -24.24
C VAL A 265 3.77 1.81 -24.88
N LYS A 266 4.05 2.94 -24.21
CA LYS A 266 5.05 3.93 -24.66
C LYS A 266 6.47 3.35 -24.72
N GLY A 267 6.78 2.41 -23.83
CA GLY A 267 8.03 1.64 -23.82
C GLY A 267 8.13 0.59 -24.92
N GLY A 268 7.09 0.43 -25.75
CA GLY A 268 7.07 -0.52 -26.88
C GLY A 268 6.59 -1.92 -26.53
N TYR A 269 6.06 -2.14 -25.32
CA TYR A 269 5.47 -3.42 -24.93
C TYR A 269 4.12 -3.64 -25.64
N ASN A 270 3.78 -4.91 -25.89
CA ASN A 270 2.57 -5.27 -26.61
C ASN A 270 1.32 -4.78 -25.86
N LEU A 271 0.44 -4.07 -26.58
CA LEU A 271 -0.81 -3.51 -26.03
C LEU A 271 -1.68 -4.57 -25.34
N PHE A 272 -1.94 -5.70 -25.99
CA PHE A 272 -2.86 -6.71 -25.46
C PHE A 272 -2.25 -7.45 -24.27
N ASP A 273 -0.94 -7.67 -24.26
CA ASP A 273 -0.26 -8.29 -23.11
C ASP A 273 -0.22 -7.33 -21.92
N THR A 274 0.00 -6.03 -22.18
CA THR A 274 -0.08 -4.96 -21.15
C THR A 274 -1.49 -4.88 -20.54
N LEU A 275 -2.53 -4.80 -21.36
CA LEU A 275 -3.91 -4.76 -20.88
C LEU A 275 -4.34 -6.08 -20.22
N ARG A 276 -3.78 -7.21 -20.67
CA ARG A 276 -3.98 -8.48 -19.98
C ARG A 276 -3.41 -8.43 -18.55
N ALA A 277 -2.22 -7.87 -18.35
CA ALA A 277 -1.63 -7.71 -17.02
C ALA A 277 -2.44 -6.77 -16.11
N ALA A 278 -3.00 -5.70 -16.69
CA ALA A 278 -3.76 -4.69 -15.95
C ALA A 278 -5.24 -5.03 -15.68
N CYS A 279 -5.82 -5.97 -16.44
CA CYS A 279 -7.24 -6.30 -16.35
C CYS A 279 -7.47 -7.79 -16.09
N ILE A 280 -6.94 -8.67 -16.94
CA ILE A 280 -7.38 -10.07 -17.01
C ILE A 280 -6.60 -10.99 -16.07
N ASN A 281 -5.28 -10.81 -15.94
CA ASN A 281 -4.46 -11.69 -15.11
C ASN A 281 -4.88 -11.67 -13.63
N PRO A 282 -5.17 -10.50 -13.01
CA PRO A 282 -5.70 -10.46 -11.63
C PRO A 282 -7.04 -11.21 -11.51
N ILE A 283 -7.98 -10.95 -12.42
CA ILE A 283 -9.29 -11.62 -12.45
C ILE A 283 -9.15 -13.14 -12.50
N MET A 284 -8.29 -13.64 -13.40
CA MET A 284 -8.07 -15.08 -13.57
C MET A 284 -7.34 -15.71 -12.38
N HIS A 285 -6.40 -15.00 -11.76
CA HIS A 285 -5.63 -15.53 -10.63
C HIS A 285 -6.49 -15.70 -9.38
N TYR A 286 -7.25 -14.65 -9.02
CA TYR A 286 -8.09 -14.62 -7.82
C TYR A 286 -9.52 -15.14 -8.04
N ASN A 287 -9.84 -15.61 -9.26
CA ASN A 287 -11.18 -16.08 -9.67
C ASN A 287 -12.28 -15.02 -9.41
N LEU A 288 -12.01 -13.79 -9.83
CA LEU A 288 -12.98 -12.70 -9.68
C LEU A 288 -14.13 -12.86 -10.68
N ASP A 289 -15.32 -12.43 -10.25
CA ASP A 289 -16.58 -12.48 -11.01
C ASP A 289 -16.98 -11.13 -11.63
N HIS A 290 -16.05 -10.17 -11.66
CA HIS A 290 -16.26 -8.78 -12.08
C HIS A 290 -15.04 -8.23 -12.85
N GLY A 291 -15.20 -7.05 -13.46
CA GLY A 291 -14.13 -6.35 -14.18
C GLY A 291 -13.87 -6.84 -15.61
N GLN A 292 -14.60 -7.84 -16.09
CA GLN A 292 -14.51 -8.36 -17.46
C GLN A 292 -15.50 -7.65 -18.39
N LEU A 293 -15.17 -7.56 -19.68
CA LEU A 293 -16.00 -6.93 -20.71
C LEU A 293 -16.51 -7.99 -21.68
N ARG A 294 -17.38 -8.90 -21.20
CA ARG A 294 -18.03 -9.92 -22.04
C ARG A 294 -19.55 -9.86 -21.91
N GLN A 295 -20.23 -10.40 -22.91
CA GLN A 295 -21.67 -10.58 -22.84
C GLN A 295 -22.03 -11.50 -21.66
N GLY A 296 -22.93 -11.04 -20.79
CA GLY A 296 -23.37 -11.71 -19.58
C GLY A 296 -22.68 -11.22 -18.30
N ASP A 297 -21.52 -10.57 -18.40
CA ASP A 297 -20.80 -10.03 -17.23
C ASP A 297 -21.47 -8.75 -16.71
N PRO A 298 -21.23 -8.37 -15.45
CA PRO A 298 -21.49 -7.02 -14.97
C PRO A 298 -20.85 -5.98 -15.91
N ALA A 299 -21.53 -4.86 -16.12
CA ALA A 299 -21.05 -3.80 -17.00
C ALA A 299 -19.95 -2.96 -16.33
N ASP A 300 -18.75 -3.55 -16.24
CA ASP A 300 -17.53 -2.98 -15.66
C ASP A 300 -16.52 -2.66 -16.76
N PHE A 301 -16.49 -1.41 -17.21
CA PHE A 301 -15.62 -1.01 -18.31
C PHE A 301 -15.25 0.46 -18.24
N ILE A 302 -14.20 0.81 -18.98
CA ILE A 302 -13.75 2.18 -19.11
C ILE A 302 -13.78 2.62 -20.57
N VAL A 303 -13.89 3.93 -20.76
CA VAL A 303 -13.72 4.59 -22.04
C VAL A 303 -12.48 5.46 -21.94
N VAL A 304 -11.48 5.21 -22.79
CA VAL A 304 -10.25 6.02 -22.88
C VAL A 304 -10.19 6.79 -24.19
N ASN A 305 -9.52 7.94 -24.17
CA ASN A 305 -9.36 8.80 -25.35
C ASN A 305 -8.48 8.13 -26.43
N ASP A 306 -7.41 7.45 -26.00
CA ASP A 306 -6.45 6.77 -26.87
C ASP A 306 -5.76 5.60 -26.14
N LEU A 307 -5.05 4.77 -26.92
CA LEU A 307 -4.37 3.55 -26.44
C LEU A 307 -2.87 3.76 -26.17
N ARG A 308 -2.44 5.01 -25.98
CA ARG A 308 -1.06 5.37 -25.67
C ARG A 308 -0.95 6.05 -24.30
N ASP A 309 -1.78 7.05 -24.04
CA ASP A 309 -1.82 7.83 -22.81
C ASP A 309 -2.88 7.32 -21.82
N PHE A 310 -3.89 6.58 -22.29
CA PHE A 310 -4.95 5.98 -21.45
C PHE A 310 -5.62 7.00 -20.52
N GLU A 311 -5.85 8.21 -21.02
CA GLU A 311 -6.67 9.20 -20.33
C GLU A 311 -8.12 8.71 -20.30
N VAL A 312 -8.66 8.54 -19.10
CA VAL A 312 -9.98 7.95 -18.87
C VAL A 312 -11.06 9.02 -19.01
N ALA A 313 -11.90 8.87 -20.01
CA ALA A 313 -13.06 9.72 -20.24
C ALA A 313 -14.24 9.31 -19.36
N LYS A 314 -14.48 8.01 -19.19
CA LYS A 314 -15.60 7.45 -18.41
C LYS A 314 -15.22 6.13 -17.75
N THR A 315 -15.76 5.89 -16.56
CA THR A 315 -15.67 4.62 -15.86
C THR A 315 -17.07 4.16 -15.48
N TYR A 316 -17.38 2.91 -15.82
CA TYR A 316 -18.62 2.24 -15.48
C TYR A 316 -18.35 1.04 -14.57
N ILE A 317 -19.15 0.90 -13.52
CA ILE A 317 -19.15 -0.27 -12.63
C ILE A 317 -20.61 -0.70 -12.45
N ARG A 318 -20.92 -1.97 -12.73
CA ARG A 318 -22.30 -2.50 -12.74
C ARG A 318 -23.25 -1.63 -13.58
N GLY A 319 -22.75 -1.09 -14.69
CA GLY A 319 -23.51 -0.20 -15.58
C GLY A 319 -23.80 1.19 -15.02
N GLU A 320 -23.35 1.53 -13.82
CA GLU A 320 -23.41 2.88 -13.26
C GLU A 320 -22.21 3.71 -13.76
N LEU A 321 -22.45 4.93 -14.24
CA LEU A 321 -21.38 5.87 -14.60
C LEU A 321 -20.76 6.45 -13.32
N VAL A 322 -19.71 5.80 -12.81
CA VAL A 322 -19.06 6.15 -11.54
C VAL A 322 -18.01 7.25 -11.66
N ALA A 323 -17.50 7.53 -12.86
CA ALA A 323 -16.61 8.66 -13.12
C ALA A 323 -16.75 9.16 -14.55
N GLN A 324 -16.58 10.47 -14.74
CA GLN A 324 -16.52 11.12 -16.05
C GLN A 324 -15.61 12.34 -15.99
N GLU A 325 -14.75 12.52 -17.00
CA GLU A 325 -13.94 13.73 -17.20
C GLU A 325 -13.15 14.15 -15.93
N GLY A 326 -12.45 13.18 -15.33
CA GLY A 326 -11.64 13.39 -14.13
C GLY A 326 -12.44 13.62 -12.83
N LYS A 327 -13.76 13.45 -12.86
CA LYS A 327 -14.64 13.64 -11.68
C LYS A 327 -15.32 12.34 -11.29
N SER A 328 -15.33 12.06 -9.99
CA SER A 328 -16.07 10.94 -9.42
C SER A 328 -17.55 11.29 -9.25
N ASN A 329 -18.42 10.35 -9.63
CA ASN A 329 -19.86 10.39 -9.35
C ASN A 329 -20.22 9.55 -8.11
N ILE A 330 -19.26 8.83 -7.52
CA ILE A 330 -19.49 8.07 -6.29
C ILE A 330 -19.81 9.05 -5.17
N ARG A 331 -20.98 8.90 -4.56
CA ARG A 331 -21.44 9.78 -3.49
C ARG A 331 -20.73 9.49 -2.18
N ARG A 332 -20.30 10.55 -1.52
CA ARG A 332 -19.85 10.52 -0.13
C ARG A 332 -20.93 10.01 0.80
N ARG A 333 -20.50 9.30 1.85
CA ARG A 333 -21.37 8.76 2.89
C ARG A 333 -20.81 9.09 4.28
N PRO A 334 -21.64 9.09 5.33
CA PRO A 334 -21.14 9.14 6.69
C PRO A 334 -20.22 7.95 6.96
N ILE A 335 -19.05 8.22 7.53
CA ILE A 335 -18.02 7.24 7.85
C ILE A 335 -17.84 7.26 9.36
N GLY A 336 -18.02 6.09 10.00
CA GLY A 336 -17.76 5.93 11.43
C GLY A 336 -16.27 5.98 11.74
N SER A 337 -15.92 5.85 13.02
CA SER A 337 -14.52 5.78 13.48
C SER A 337 -14.28 4.55 14.33
N ILE A 338 -13.14 3.91 14.12
CA ILE A 338 -12.57 2.87 14.98
C ILE A 338 -11.12 3.25 15.24
N ASN A 339 -10.62 3.07 16.47
CA ASN A 339 -9.25 3.41 16.80
C ASN A 339 -8.77 2.66 18.05
N GLN A 340 -7.46 2.51 18.21
CA GLN A 340 -6.81 2.02 19.42
C GLN A 340 -5.71 3.00 19.82
N PHE A 341 -6.00 3.79 20.85
CA PHE A 341 -5.12 4.87 21.28
C PHE A 341 -5.28 5.07 22.79
N ASN A 342 -4.34 4.53 23.57
CA ASN A 342 -4.45 4.39 25.01
C ASN A 342 -3.24 4.99 25.74
N ILE A 343 -2.87 6.21 25.36
CA ILE A 343 -1.76 6.95 25.98
C ILE A 343 -2.11 8.40 26.26
N GLU A 344 -1.34 8.99 27.17
CA GLU A 344 -1.41 10.39 27.55
C GLU A 344 -0.24 11.18 26.95
N PRO A 345 -0.33 12.53 26.86
CA PRO A 345 0.76 13.37 26.41
C PRO A 345 2.06 13.11 27.19
N ILE A 346 3.19 13.14 26.50
CA ILE A 346 4.51 12.97 27.11
C ILE A 346 5.08 14.31 27.61
N SER A 347 5.89 14.24 28.65
CA SER A 347 6.73 15.36 29.08
C SER A 347 8.06 15.31 28.35
N ILE A 348 8.62 16.47 27.97
CA ILE A 348 9.98 16.57 27.39
C ILE A 348 11.06 15.79 28.16
N ASN A 349 10.91 15.62 29.47
CA ASN A 349 11.87 14.84 30.27
C ASN A 349 11.92 13.35 29.88
N SER A 350 10.90 12.80 29.21
CA SER A 350 10.90 11.42 28.71
C SER A 350 11.81 11.22 27.50
N LEU A 351 12.20 12.32 26.83
CA LEU A 351 13.07 12.29 25.65
C LEU A 351 14.55 12.51 25.98
N LYS A 352 14.88 12.76 27.25
CA LYS A 352 16.28 12.95 27.67
C LYS A 352 17.06 11.65 27.56
N ASP A 353 18.17 11.72 26.85
CA ASP A 353 19.12 10.64 26.70
C ASP A 353 20.57 11.15 26.78
N GLU A 354 21.49 10.26 27.14
CA GLU A 354 22.93 10.55 27.21
C GLU A 354 23.66 9.68 26.20
N LEU A 355 24.35 10.30 25.24
CA LEU A 355 25.15 9.59 24.25
C LEU A 355 26.61 9.53 24.69
N ASN A 356 27.23 8.36 24.58
CA ASN A 356 28.65 8.15 24.88
C ASN A 356 29.27 7.19 23.87
N GLY A 357 30.57 7.38 23.56
CA GLY A 357 31.31 6.46 22.69
C GLY A 357 30.80 6.42 21.25
N LEU A 358 30.77 5.23 20.67
CA LEU A 358 30.21 4.99 19.34
C LEU A 358 28.72 4.69 19.45
N VAL A 359 27.92 5.45 18.72
CA VAL A 359 26.47 5.40 18.69
C VAL A 359 26.03 4.72 17.38
N PRO A 360 25.14 3.70 17.44
CA PRO A 360 24.49 3.17 16.25
C PRO A 360 23.58 4.23 15.63
N VAL A 361 23.74 4.49 14.34
CA VAL A 361 22.94 5.46 13.59
C VAL A 361 22.31 4.77 12.39
N ILE A 362 20.99 4.90 12.28
CA ILE A 362 20.22 4.49 11.10
C ILE A 362 20.56 5.45 9.97
N GLU A 363 21.03 4.97 8.82
CA GLU A 363 21.17 5.81 7.62
C GLU A 363 19.96 5.62 6.72
N CYS A 364 19.16 6.69 6.58
CA CYS A 364 18.06 6.72 5.63
C CYS A 364 18.60 6.89 4.20
N LEU A 365 18.05 6.12 3.26
CA LEU A 365 18.40 6.17 1.84
C LEU A 365 17.16 6.62 1.06
N ASP A 366 17.26 7.76 0.38
CA ASP A 366 16.14 8.33 -0.38
C ASP A 366 15.63 7.36 -1.46
N GLY A 367 14.34 7.04 -1.42
CA GLY A 367 13.67 6.13 -2.35
C GLY A 367 14.02 4.64 -2.17
N GLN A 368 14.51 4.24 -0.99
CA GLN A 368 14.76 2.83 -0.67
C GLN A 368 14.12 2.44 0.66
N LEU A 369 13.66 1.19 0.74
CA LEU A 369 13.13 0.60 1.99
C LEU A 369 14.24 0.15 2.93
N ILE A 370 15.43 -0.17 2.37
CA ILE A 370 16.61 -0.58 3.14
C ILE A 370 17.30 0.61 3.80
N THR A 371 17.97 0.35 4.92
CA THR A 371 18.80 1.33 5.66
C THR A 371 20.22 0.81 5.81
N ASN A 372 21.20 1.69 6.03
CA ASN A 372 22.54 1.25 6.48
C ASN A 372 22.68 1.36 8.01
N HIS A 373 23.63 0.59 8.53
CA HIS A 373 24.09 0.65 9.90
C HIS A 373 25.39 1.46 9.98
N LEU A 374 25.34 2.66 10.56
CA LEU A 374 26.52 3.47 10.84
C LEU A 374 26.92 3.42 12.32
N GLN A 375 28.21 3.57 12.58
CA GLN A 375 28.77 3.74 13.92
C GLN A 375 29.42 5.12 13.98
N VAL A 376 28.86 6.03 14.77
CA VAL A 376 29.26 7.44 14.79
C VAL A 376 29.63 7.86 16.22
N ASP A 377 30.70 8.64 16.37
CA ASP A 377 31.08 9.20 17.68
C ASP A 377 29.95 10.10 18.22
N ALA A 378 29.59 9.92 19.49
CA ALA A 378 28.54 10.68 20.16
C ALA A 378 28.66 12.20 19.98
N ALA A 379 29.88 12.76 19.93
CA ALA A 379 30.11 14.18 19.72
C ALA A 379 29.72 14.66 18.32
N GLN A 380 29.59 13.76 17.36
CA GLN A 380 29.15 14.05 15.99
C GLN A 380 27.64 13.92 15.80
N CYS A 381 26.91 13.32 16.76
CA CYS A 381 25.46 13.15 16.71
C CYS A 381 24.72 14.48 16.94
N THR A 382 24.79 15.36 15.94
CA THR A 382 24.24 16.72 15.98
C THR A 382 23.43 17.02 14.72
N PRO A 383 22.42 17.92 14.79
CA PRO A 383 21.68 18.35 13.61
C PRO A 383 22.55 18.96 12.49
N SER A 384 23.69 19.58 12.83
CA SER A 384 24.64 20.09 11.84
C SER A 384 25.29 19.00 10.98
N ASN A 385 25.44 17.79 11.52
CA ASN A 385 25.91 16.62 10.79
C ASN A 385 24.75 15.79 10.23
N ASP A 386 23.53 16.32 10.29
CA ASP A 386 22.29 15.65 9.93
C ASP A 386 22.10 14.32 10.66
N ILE A 387 22.50 14.26 11.94
CA ILE A 387 22.22 13.14 12.82
C ILE A 387 21.18 13.60 13.82
N LEU A 388 19.95 13.16 13.60
CA LEU A 388 18.75 13.60 14.30
C LEU A 388 18.32 12.56 15.33
N LYS A 389 17.52 13.01 16.30
CA LYS A 389 16.84 12.12 17.24
C LYS A 389 15.63 11.52 16.54
N ILE A 390 15.49 10.19 16.62
CA ILE A 390 14.29 9.45 16.20
C ILE A 390 13.69 8.78 17.43
N VAL A 391 12.37 8.82 17.55
CA VAL A 391 11.63 8.34 18.70
C VAL A 391 10.49 7.45 18.21
N VAL A 392 10.30 6.31 18.86
CA VAL A 392 9.07 5.52 18.73
C VAL A 392 8.41 5.42 20.10
N LEU A 393 7.13 5.76 20.16
CA LEU A 393 6.31 5.74 21.36
C LEU A 393 5.15 4.77 21.15
N ASN A 394 5.09 3.76 22.03
CA ASN A 394 3.98 2.83 22.09
C ASN A 394 2.66 3.59 22.27
N ARG A 395 1.66 3.35 21.40
CA ARG A 395 0.34 4.00 21.51
C ARG A 395 -0.75 3.14 22.14
N TYR A 396 -0.48 1.84 22.32
CA TYR A 396 -1.44 0.85 22.81
C TYR A 396 -1.44 0.76 24.34
N ALA A 397 -0.34 1.15 24.98
CA ALA A 397 -0.21 1.25 26.43
C ALA A 397 0.86 2.28 26.81
N ALA A 398 0.77 2.81 28.03
CA ALA A 398 1.79 3.72 28.55
C ALA A 398 3.15 3.01 28.66
N ALA A 399 4.12 3.48 27.87
CA ALA A 399 5.50 3.00 27.87
C ALA A 399 6.48 4.18 27.80
N LYS A 400 7.76 3.92 28.09
CA LYS A 400 8.80 4.91 27.83
C LYS A 400 9.04 5.01 26.32
N PRO A 401 9.25 6.22 25.76
CA PRO A 401 9.68 6.33 24.37
C PRO A 401 11.00 5.62 24.15
N ALA A 402 11.07 4.82 23.09
CA ALA A 402 12.34 4.31 22.58
C ALA A 402 13.02 5.43 21.79
N ILE A 403 14.33 5.60 21.98
CA ILE A 403 15.10 6.71 21.39
C ILE A 403 16.28 6.14 20.60
N GLY A 404 16.48 6.64 19.39
CA GLY A 404 17.60 6.30 18.51
C GLY A 404 18.22 7.51 17.84
N ARG A 405 19.12 7.26 16.88
CA ARG A 405 19.69 8.30 16.01
C ARG A 405 19.57 7.92 14.54
N ILE A 406 19.23 8.90 13.71
CA ILE A 406 19.03 8.73 12.28
C ILE A 406 19.74 9.80 11.48
N LYS A 407 20.28 9.42 10.31
CA LYS A 407 20.97 10.28 9.38
C LYS A 407 20.21 10.40 8.05
N ASN A 408 20.42 11.52 7.34
CA ASN A 408 19.91 11.81 5.99
C ASN A 408 18.42 12.20 5.92
N PHE A 409 17.84 12.62 7.05
CA PHE A 409 16.50 13.22 7.04
C PHE A 409 16.52 14.68 6.60
N GLY A 410 17.66 15.38 6.76
CA GLY A 410 17.90 16.71 6.25
C GLY A 410 17.44 17.86 7.16
N LEU A 411 16.63 17.58 8.19
CA LEU A 411 15.97 18.61 9.00
C LEU A 411 16.98 19.56 9.65
N LYS A 412 16.74 20.87 9.51
CA LYS A 412 17.55 21.97 10.06
C LYS A 412 16.89 22.64 11.25
N ARG A 413 15.59 22.44 11.42
CA ARG A 413 14.77 22.89 12.55
C ARG A 413 13.56 21.98 12.69
N GLY A 414 12.92 22.02 13.86
CA GLY A 414 11.63 21.40 14.04
C GLY A 414 11.65 19.87 14.06
N ALA A 415 10.47 19.28 13.84
CA ALA A 415 10.25 17.85 13.87
C ALA A 415 9.08 17.41 12.97
N LEU A 416 9.07 16.13 12.64
CA LEU A 416 8.00 15.40 11.96
C LEU A 416 7.53 14.26 12.87
N ALA A 417 6.24 13.93 12.84
CA ALA A 417 5.73 12.72 13.46
C ALA A 417 4.60 12.08 12.64
N SER A 418 4.44 10.77 12.81
CA SER A 418 3.43 9.96 12.13
C SER A 418 2.91 8.87 13.06
N THR A 419 1.62 8.52 12.93
CA THR A 419 1.07 7.27 13.46
C THR A 419 0.90 6.18 12.41
N VAL A 420 1.24 6.50 11.15
CA VAL A 420 1.49 5.53 10.09
C VAL A 420 2.97 5.16 10.19
N ALA A 421 3.24 3.99 10.78
CA ALA A 421 4.57 3.47 11.03
C ALA A 421 4.55 1.95 10.85
N HIS A 422 4.85 1.47 9.65
CA HIS A 422 4.73 0.06 9.26
C HIS A 422 5.46 -0.86 10.24
N ASP A 423 4.89 -1.94 10.76
CA ASP A 423 3.48 -2.38 10.64
C ASP A 423 2.72 -2.27 11.97
N SER A 424 3.44 -2.12 13.09
CA SER A 424 2.80 -1.99 14.40
C SER A 424 2.17 -0.63 14.65
N HIS A 425 2.47 0.38 13.84
CA HIS A 425 1.81 1.69 13.81
C HIS A 425 1.82 2.43 15.15
N ASN A 426 2.93 2.32 15.88
CA ASN A 426 3.22 3.19 17.02
C ASN A 426 3.48 4.63 16.54
N ILE A 427 3.57 5.59 17.47
CA ILE A 427 3.92 6.96 17.10
C ILE A 427 5.42 6.99 16.80
N ILE A 428 5.81 7.44 15.62
CA ILE A 428 7.20 7.67 15.25
C ILE A 428 7.43 9.16 15.01
N ALA A 429 8.54 9.69 15.51
CA ALA A 429 8.92 11.08 15.34
C ALA A 429 10.42 11.24 15.07
N VAL A 430 10.79 12.24 14.27
CA VAL A 430 12.18 12.63 14.02
C VAL A 430 12.30 14.14 14.11
N GLY A 431 13.34 14.64 14.76
CA GLY A 431 13.52 16.07 14.94
C GLY A 431 14.91 16.48 15.38
N VAL A 432 15.14 17.79 15.37
CA VAL A 432 16.45 18.38 15.73
C VAL A 432 16.60 18.64 17.22
N ASP A 433 15.50 18.73 17.96
CA ASP A 433 15.44 19.03 19.39
C ASP A 433 14.23 18.37 20.08
N ASP A 434 14.31 18.25 21.40
CA ASP A 434 13.31 17.53 22.20
C ASP A 434 11.99 18.31 22.35
N ASP A 435 12.03 19.64 22.29
CA ASP A 435 10.83 20.48 22.37
C ASP A 435 9.93 20.21 21.14
N SER A 436 10.51 20.32 19.94
CA SER A 436 9.81 20.09 18.68
C SER A 436 9.27 18.66 18.58
N ILE A 437 10.05 17.66 18.98
CA ILE A 437 9.62 16.25 18.98
C ILE A 437 8.46 16.03 19.96
N THR A 438 8.54 16.63 21.16
CA THR A 438 7.47 16.55 22.16
C THR A 438 6.17 17.16 21.61
N ASP A 439 6.27 18.32 20.95
CA ASP A 439 5.12 19.04 20.40
C ASP A 439 4.39 18.23 19.33
N VAL A 440 5.10 17.67 18.35
CA VAL A 440 4.46 16.85 17.29
C VAL A 440 3.89 15.55 17.84
N ILE A 441 4.56 14.88 18.79
CA ILE A 441 4.02 13.68 19.44
C ILE A 441 2.71 14.02 20.17
N ASN A 442 2.72 15.09 20.97
CA ASN A 442 1.55 15.48 21.76
C ASN A 442 0.39 15.98 20.89
N ALA A 443 0.68 16.58 19.73
CA ALA A 443 -0.32 16.91 18.73
C ALA A 443 -1.02 15.65 18.20
N LEU A 444 -0.26 14.60 17.88
CA LEU A 444 -0.81 13.31 17.44
C LEU A 444 -1.57 12.58 18.54
N VAL A 445 -1.13 12.70 19.79
CA VAL A 445 -1.90 12.20 20.95
C VAL A 445 -3.25 12.92 21.06
N ALA A 446 -3.27 14.25 20.90
CA ALA A 446 -4.48 15.05 21.02
C ALA A 446 -5.53 14.74 19.93
N CYS A 447 -5.10 14.47 18.69
CA CYS A 447 -6.01 14.04 17.61
C CYS A 447 -6.18 12.51 17.51
N GLN A 448 -5.51 11.75 18.39
CA GLN A 448 -5.51 10.28 18.44
C GLN A 448 -5.07 9.62 17.13
N GLY A 449 -4.10 10.23 16.44
CA GLY A 449 -3.53 9.69 15.21
C GLY A 449 -3.56 10.68 14.05
N GLY A 450 -2.54 10.61 13.21
CA GLY A 450 -2.32 11.57 12.15
C GLY A 450 -0.86 11.67 11.71
N LEU A 451 -0.62 12.69 10.91
CA LEU A 451 0.71 13.20 10.56
C LEU A 451 0.85 14.62 11.12
N ALA A 452 2.02 14.97 11.61
CA ALA A 452 2.30 16.31 12.13
C ALA A 452 3.70 16.78 11.74
N ALA A 453 3.84 18.08 11.50
CA ALA A 453 5.10 18.76 11.28
C ALA A 453 5.11 20.09 12.04
N THR A 454 6.26 20.45 12.63
CA THR A 454 6.46 21.76 13.27
C THR A 454 7.83 22.30 12.90
N ASP A 455 7.94 23.62 12.65
CA ASP A 455 9.23 24.30 12.46
C ASP A 455 9.75 24.97 13.75
N GLY A 456 9.00 24.78 14.86
CA GLY A 456 9.20 25.42 16.17
C GLY A 456 8.32 26.65 16.40
N ASN A 457 7.65 27.19 15.37
CA ASN A 457 6.72 28.32 15.49
C ASN A 457 5.33 27.98 14.92
N GLU A 458 5.30 27.36 13.75
CA GLU A 458 4.10 26.91 13.05
C GLU A 458 4.00 25.39 13.09
N MET A 459 2.78 24.88 13.13
CA MET A 459 2.49 23.45 13.15
C MET A 459 1.37 23.13 12.17
N GLU A 460 1.59 22.10 11.37
CA GLU A 460 0.57 21.49 10.51
C GLU A 460 0.26 20.09 11.02
N ILE A 461 -1.02 19.70 10.93
CA ILE A 461 -1.52 18.40 11.38
C ILE A 461 -2.53 17.90 10.35
N LEU A 462 -2.39 16.64 9.92
CA LEU A 462 -3.40 15.89 9.19
C LEU A 462 -3.96 14.80 10.12
N PRO A 463 -5.14 15.02 10.72
CA PRO A 463 -5.76 14.03 11.60
C PRO A 463 -6.18 12.77 10.83
N LEU A 464 -5.88 11.60 11.39
CA LEU A 464 -6.24 10.29 10.85
C LEU A 464 -7.08 9.52 11.89
N PRO A 465 -8.35 9.90 12.12
CA PRO A 465 -9.16 9.37 13.23
C PRO A 465 -9.51 7.88 13.11
N ILE A 466 -9.30 7.26 11.94
CA ILE A 466 -9.55 5.84 11.71
C ILE A 466 -8.24 5.09 11.93
N ALA A 467 -8.13 4.41 13.07
CA ALA A 467 -6.98 3.61 13.49
C ALA A 467 -5.64 4.39 13.59
N GLY A 468 -5.67 5.73 13.52
CA GLY A 468 -4.46 6.52 13.31
C GLY A 468 -3.84 6.37 11.92
N LEU A 469 -4.58 5.82 10.96
CA LEU A 469 -4.07 5.47 9.62
C LEU A 469 -4.82 6.20 8.50
N MET A 470 -6.14 6.34 8.65
CA MET A 470 -6.98 6.91 7.60
C MET A 470 -7.84 8.07 8.10
N SER A 471 -8.15 8.95 7.17
CA SER A 471 -9.10 10.03 7.30
C SER A 471 -10.47 9.64 6.76
N ASN A 472 -11.49 10.25 7.36
CA ASN A 472 -12.87 10.23 6.86
C ASN A 472 -13.27 11.53 6.14
N GLN A 473 -12.32 12.42 5.87
CA GLN A 473 -12.51 13.66 5.10
C GLN A 473 -12.51 13.41 3.59
N ASP A 474 -12.82 14.43 2.78
CA ASP A 474 -12.84 14.28 1.33
C ASP A 474 -11.44 13.97 0.81
N VAL A 475 -11.33 12.99 -0.08
CA VAL A 475 -10.02 12.53 -0.57
C VAL A 475 -9.17 13.64 -1.19
N TRP A 476 -9.79 14.66 -1.80
CA TRP A 476 -9.06 15.78 -2.37
C TRP A 476 -8.59 16.79 -1.31
N GLU A 477 -9.33 16.94 -0.21
CA GLU A 477 -8.90 17.72 0.95
C GLU A 477 -7.70 17.03 1.62
N VAL A 478 -7.80 15.72 1.88
CA VAL A 478 -6.71 14.92 2.46
C VAL A 478 -5.44 14.96 1.59
N SER A 479 -5.59 14.86 0.27
CA SER A 479 -4.47 15.00 -0.67
C SER A 479 -3.81 16.38 -0.58
N SER A 480 -4.62 17.45 -0.51
CA SER A 480 -4.12 18.82 -0.36
C SER A 480 -3.41 19.04 0.99
N ASP A 481 -3.98 18.53 2.07
CA ASP A 481 -3.41 18.64 3.43
C ASP A 481 -2.09 17.85 3.54
N TYR A 482 -2.05 16.65 2.95
CA TYR A 482 -0.81 15.86 2.86
C TYR A 482 0.27 16.60 2.04
N ALA A 483 -0.10 17.18 0.89
CA ALA A 483 0.84 17.95 0.07
C ALA A 483 1.40 19.17 0.81
N SER A 484 0.58 19.84 1.63
CA SER A 484 1.03 20.94 2.50
C SER A 484 2.06 20.48 3.52
N LEU A 485 1.77 19.40 4.25
CA LEU A 485 2.69 18.78 5.21
C LEU A 485 4.02 18.35 4.58
N ASP A 486 3.97 17.71 3.42
CA ASP A 486 5.14 17.29 2.66
C ASP A 486 5.98 18.50 2.20
N GLN A 487 5.33 19.59 1.76
CA GLN A 487 6.00 20.84 1.42
C GLN A 487 6.64 21.50 2.64
N MET A 488 5.96 21.53 3.80
CA MET A 488 6.51 22.05 5.05
C MET A 488 7.77 21.28 5.47
N ALA A 489 7.73 19.94 5.37
CA ALA A 489 8.87 19.09 5.67
C ALA A 489 10.10 19.41 4.79
N LYS A 490 9.87 19.71 3.51
CA LYS A 490 10.93 20.02 2.52
C LYS A 490 11.44 21.45 2.65
N ASP A 491 10.55 22.43 2.63
CA ASP A 491 10.90 23.84 2.53
C ASP A 491 11.20 24.49 3.87
N SER A 492 10.34 24.25 4.86
CA SER A 492 10.44 24.90 6.18
C SER A 492 11.41 24.16 7.09
N LEU A 493 11.34 22.82 7.11
CA LEU A 493 12.24 22.01 7.95
C LEU A 493 13.56 21.68 7.27
N GLY A 494 13.60 21.61 5.94
CA GLY A 494 14.81 21.39 5.16
C GLY A 494 15.09 19.93 4.76
N SER A 495 14.08 19.05 4.79
CA SER A 495 14.26 17.66 4.36
C SER A 495 14.65 17.56 2.89
N THR A 496 15.63 16.70 2.59
CA THR A 496 16.07 16.42 1.21
C THR A 496 15.43 15.16 0.63
N LEU A 497 14.59 14.46 1.40
CA LEU A 497 13.92 13.23 0.98
C LEU A 497 12.78 13.55 0.02
N ARG A 498 12.55 12.66 -0.96
CA ARG A 498 11.42 12.81 -1.90
C ARG A 498 10.06 12.70 -1.21
N SER A 499 9.96 11.88 -0.17
CA SER A 499 8.73 11.64 0.59
C SER A 499 9.05 11.44 2.08
N PRO A 500 9.28 12.52 2.86
CA PRO A 500 9.79 12.44 4.23
C PRO A 500 8.92 11.58 5.18
N PHE A 501 7.59 11.72 5.10
CA PHE A 501 6.67 10.91 5.93
C PHE A 501 6.68 9.43 5.55
N MET A 502 6.80 9.12 4.25
CA MET A 502 6.88 7.74 3.79
C MET A 502 8.19 7.10 4.26
N SER A 503 9.31 7.80 4.08
CA SER A 503 10.61 7.35 4.60
C SER A 503 10.58 7.16 6.12
N LEU A 504 9.88 8.03 6.87
CA LEU A 504 9.71 7.88 8.32
C LEU A 504 8.93 6.62 8.67
N SER A 505 7.82 6.35 7.98
CA SER A 505 6.99 5.16 8.23
C SER A 505 7.81 3.87 8.17
N PHE A 506 8.66 3.70 7.15
CA PHE A 506 9.50 2.51 7.00
C PHE A 506 10.69 2.42 7.96
N MET A 507 11.02 3.48 8.71
CA MET A 507 12.03 3.35 9.77
C MET A 507 11.51 2.46 10.91
N ALA A 508 10.20 2.26 11.00
CA ALA A 508 9.54 1.42 11.98
C ALA A 508 9.34 -0.04 11.56
N LEU A 509 9.77 -0.47 10.37
CA LEU A 509 9.48 -1.80 9.83
C LEU A 509 10.62 -2.81 10.05
N PRO A 510 10.64 -3.58 11.16
CA PRO A 510 11.77 -4.43 11.59
C PRO A 510 11.89 -5.76 10.82
N VAL A 511 11.35 -5.85 9.61
CA VAL A 511 11.48 -7.01 8.71
C VAL A 511 12.30 -6.68 7.46
N ILE A 512 12.72 -5.43 7.28
CA ILE A 512 13.58 -4.97 6.18
C ILE A 512 14.94 -4.50 6.71
N PRO A 513 16.08 -5.03 6.23
CA PRO A 513 17.43 -4.65 6.70
C PRO A 513 17.81 -3.17 6.49
N HIS A 514 18.80 -2.61 7.21
CA HIS A 514 19.65 -3.24 8.23
C HIS A 514 19.28 -2.82 9.67
N LEU A 515 19.21 -1.51 9.95
CA LEU A 515 18.77 -0.98 11.25
C LEU A 515 17.39 -0.31 11.15
N LYS A 516 16.53 -0.61 12.12
CA LYS A 516 15.18 -0.08 12.24
C LYS A 516 14.90 0.38 13.67
N MET A 517 13.75 0.97 13.89
CA MET A 517 13.33 1.53 15.17
C MET A 517 11.98 0.94 15.58
N THR A 518 11.89 0.27 16.72
CA THR A 518 10.60 -0.17 17.27
C THR A 518 10.29 0.56 18.58
N ASP A 519 9.10 0.35 19.14
CA ASP A 519 8.73 0.90 20.45
C ASP A 519 9.56 0.32 21.60
N LEU A 520 10.35 -0.74 21.33
CA LEU A 520 11.22 -1.40 22.28
C LEU A 520 12.70 -0.98 22.14
N GLY A 521 13.09 -0.33 21.04
CA GLY A 521 14.46 0.13 20.84
C GLY A 521 14.94 0.15 19.38
N VAL A 522 16.24 0.39 19.20
CA VAL A 522 16.91 0.25 17.89
C VAL A 522 17.12 -1.24 17.62
N PHE A 523 16.56 -1.71 16.51
CA PHE A 523 16.55 -3.13 16.12
C PHE A 523 17.52 -3.39 14.97
N ASP A 524 18.38 -4.41 15.12
CA ASP A 524 19.31 -4.90 14.11
C ASP A 524 18.66 -6.11 13.41
N VAL A 525 18.13 -5.88 12.21
CA VAL A 525 17.37 -6.88 11.45
C VAL A 525 18.28 -8.02 11.00
N ASP A 526 19.57 -7.76 10.76
CA ASP A 526 20.53 -8.80 10.34
C ASP A 526 20.80 -9.79 11.47
N LYS A 527 20.91 -9.29 12.70
CA LYS A 527 21.10 -10.11 13.91
C LYS A 527 19.79 -10.60 14.51
N PHE A 528 18.68 -9.99 14.10
CA PHE A 528 17.35 -10.20 14.64
C PHE A 528 17.30 -9.98 16.16
N ASP A 529 17.95 -8.90 16.62
CA ASP A 529 18.05 -8.54 18.04
C ASP A 529 18.19 -7.02 18.21
N PHE A 530 17.96 -6.53 19.43
CA PHE A 530 18.14 -5.12 19.76
C PHE A 530 19.62 -4.77 19.92
N ILE A 531 19.98 -3.55 19.51
CA ILE A 531 21.29 -3.01 19.84
C ILE A 531 21.34 -2.76 21.35
N GLN A 532 22.28 -3.42 22.02
CA GLN A 532 22.51 -3.19 23.46
C GLN A 532 23.03 -1.76 23.66
N SER A 533 22.26 -0.97 24.41
CA SER A 533 22.59 0.41 24.81
C SER A 533 23.72 0.47 25.82
#